data_AF-B3MKV5-F1
#
_entry.id   AF-B3MKV5-F1
#
_cell.length_a   1.000
_cell.length_b   1.000
_cell.length_c   1.000
_cell.angle_alpha   90.00
_cell.angle_beta   90.00
_cell.angle_gamma   90.00
#
_symmetry.space_group_name_H-M   'P 1'
#
loop_
_entity.id
_entity.type
_entity.pdbx_description
1 polymer ?
#
loop_
_entity_poly.entity_id
_entity_poly.type
_entity_poly.pdbx_seq_one_letter_code
_entity_poly.pdbx_strand_id
1 'polypeptide(L)'
;MLPTIALWHATDANKWCSKRLCNGKHTLCRDHGRYYPTCPSHATSRIRMQQDFKDMIVNKHNDYRNKFAGGLANNTKAARMPFIKWDDELAAIADSLVRRCQPSRDKCAVSEKMYHSAEVSFALEKYYCMTTKKAALKKQLNTWFDPLNHLDKAPNLYFTTNAKNLGHSIYYYQVLRDRANRVGCALVEYIRPALVHQLLKCVYNCGVTPCYEELNPVYEHTNNKAGEACETGTHDVYTNLCSAREPMKLCGDSSELPSTNPTIPPYGNDFLDWTLPPIPANPPIPPGDDK
;
A
#
# COMPACT_ATOMS: atom_id res chain seq x y z
N MET A 1 -47.85 -12.23 -40.10
CA MET A 1 -46.52 -12.69 -39.67
C MET A 1 -45.77 -11.48 -39.15
N LEU A 2 -45.44 -11.43 -37.85
CA LEU A 2 -44.66 -10.37 -37.24
C LEU A 2 -43.26 -10.94 -36.92
N PRO A 3 -42.16 -10.24 -37.21
CA PRO A 3 -40.83 -10.76 -36.96
C PRO A 3 -40.48 -10.62 -35.48
N THR A 4 -40.04 -11.71 -34.88
CA THR A 4 -39.48 -11.74 -33.53
C THR A 4 -38.12 -11.04 -33.53
N ILE A 5 -38.03 -9.88 -32.89
CA ILE A 5 -36.76 -9.20 -32.61
C ILE A 5 -36.07 -9.94 -31.47
N ALA A 6 -34.97 -10.65 -31.79
CA ALA A 6 -34.09 -11.22 -30.78
C ALA A 6 -33.25 -10.09 -30.15
N LEU A 7 -33.56 -9.74 -28.91
CA LEU A 7 -32.72 -8.88 -28.07
C LEU A 7 -31.48 -9.67 -27.63
N TRP A 8 -30.33 -9.37 -28.23
CA TRP A 8 -29.04 -9.80 -27.73
C TRP A 8 -28.72 -9.02 -26.46
N HIS A 9 -28.84 -9.66 -25.30
CA HIS A 9 -28.21 -9.15 -24.08
C HIS A 9 -26.71 -9.41 -24.18
N ALA A 10 -25.95 -8.41 -24.63
CA ALA A 10 -24.52 -8.37 -24.35
C ALA A 10 -24.35 -8.20 -22.84
N THR A 11 -24.02 -9.28 -22.13
CA THR A 11 -23.47 -9.15 -20.78
C THR A 11 -22.15 -8.42 -20.92
N ASP A 12 -22.07 -7.17 -20.47
CA ASP A 12 -20.80 -6.45 -20.39
C ASP A 12 -19.81 -7.30 -19.60
N ALA A 13 -18.84 -7.88 -20.30
CA ALA A 13 -17.81 -8.69 -19.68
C ALA A 13 -17.04 -7.78 -18.71
N ASN A 14 -17.01 -8.13 -17.42
CA ASN A 14 -16.29 -7.37 -16.42
C ASN A 14 -14.82 -7.20 -16.86
N LYS A 15 -14.44 -5.96 -17.16
CA LYS A 15 -13.11 -5.60 -17.69
C LYS A 15 -11.95 -6.07 -16.82
N TRP A 16 -12.15 -6.18 -15.50
CA TRP A 16 -11.17 -6.71 -14.56
C TRP A 16 -10.84 -8.18 -14.82
N CYS A 17 -11.69 -8.93 -15.53
CA CYS A 17 -11.43 -10.31 -15.93
C CYS A 17 -10.54 -10.45 -17.18
N SER A 18 -10.09 -9.35 -17.78
CA SER A 18 -9.19 -9.41 -18.92
C SER A 18 -7.89 -10.14 -18.59
N LYS A 19 -7.40 -10.99 -19.52
CA LYS A 19 -6.11 -11.70 -19.36
C LYS A 19 -4.93 -10.74 -19.13
N ARG A 20 -5.01 -9.50 -19.64
CA ARG A 20 -3.97 -8.47 -19.40
C ARG A 20 -3.87 -8.06 -17.92
N LEU A 21 -4.94 -8.27 -17.14
CA LEU A 21 -5.00 -7.93 -15.72
C LEU A 21 -4.89 -9.21 -14.90
N CYS A 22 -3.71 -9.45 -14.34
CA CYS A 22 -3.44 -10.62 -13.50
C CYS A 22 -3.82 -11.96 -14.16
N ASN A 23 -3.61 -12.13 -15.47
CA ASN A 23 -4.03 -13.33 -16.22
C ASN A 23 -5.52 -13.68 -16.03
N GLY A 24 -6.37 -12.66 -15.93
CA GLY A 24 -7.82 -12.80 -15.74
C GLY A 24 -8.24 -13.13 -14.31
N LYS A 25 -7.29 -13.13 -13.36
CA LYS A 25 -7.51 -13.40 -11.93
C LYS A 25 -7.46 -12.12 -11.09
N HIS A 26 -7.71 -10.97 -11.70
CA HIS A 26 -7.70 -9.70 -10.98
C HIS A 26 -8.70 -9.74 -9.82
N THR A 27 -8.37 -9.12 -8.70
CA THR A 27 -9.17 -9.16 -7.48
C THR A 27 -10.60 -8.62 -7.67
N LEU A 28 -10.78 -7.67 -8.59
CA LEU A 28 -12.09 -7.10 -8.96
C LEU A 28 -12.86 -7.88 -10.04
N CYS A 29 -12.32 -8.95 -10.63
CA CYS A 29 -12.98 -9.71 -11.70
C CYS A 29 -14.27 -10.42 -11.23
N ARG A 30 -14.22 -11.04 -10.04
CA ARG A 30 -15.37 -11.76 -9.45
C ARG A 30 -15.69 -11.22 -8.07
N ASP A 31 -15.58 -9.91 -7.95
CA ASP A 31 -15.79 -9.24 -6.69
C ASP A 31 -17.26 -8.92 -6.48
N HIS A 32 -17.85 -9.54 -5.46
CA HIS A 32 -19.24 -9.33 -5.07
C HIS A 32 -19.37 -8.50 -3.78
N GLY A 33 -18.29 -7.84 -3.34
CA GLY A 33 -18.29 -7.02 -2.12
C GLY A 33 -18.34 -7.81 -0.81
N ARG A 34 -18.20 -9.13 -0.87
CA ARG A 34 -18.28 -10.04 0.30
C ARG A 34 -16.90 -10.24 0.95
N TYR A 35 -16.91 -10.58 2.23
CA TYR A 35 -15.71 -11.05 2.94
C TYR A 35 -15.38 -12.47 2.53
N TYR A 36 -14.08 -12.80 2.49
CA TYR A 36 -13.62 -14.16 2.26
C TYR A 36 -13.74 -15.00 3.54
N PRO A 37 -13.80 -16.34 3.44
CA PRO A 37 -13.82 -17.24 4.60
C PRO A 37 -12.61 -17.11 5.53
N THR A 38 -11.53 -16.49 5.05
CA THR A 38 -10.35 -16.15 5.84
C THR A 38 -10.61 -15.02 6.85
N CYS A 39 -11.70 -14.27 6.70
CA CYS A 39 -12.14 -13.29 7.70
C CYS A 39 -12.99 -13.95 8.80
N PRO A 40 -12.92 -13.49 10.06
CA PRO A 40 -13.87 -13.88 11.10
C PRO A 40 -15.33 -13.58 10.71
N SER A 41 -16.21 -14.59 10.73
CA SER A 41 -17.57 -14.51 10.15
C SER A 41 -18.51 -13.51 10.81
N HIS A 42 -18.37 -13.25 12.12
CA HIS A 42 -19.27 -12.38 12.89
C HIS A 42 -18.59 -11.18 13.54
N ALA A 43 -17.30 -10.99 13.26
CA ALA A 43 -16.50 -9.96 13.90
C ALA A 43 -15.57 -9.31 12.87
N THR A 44 -16.09 -9.00 11.69
CA THR A 44 -15.38 -8.30 10.62
C THR A 44 -16.24 -7.15 10.09
N SER A 45 -15.66 -5.95 10.00
CA SER A 45 -16.33 -4.79 9.42
C SER A 45 -15.35 -3.99 8.57
N ARG A 46 -15.83 -3.50 7.42
CA ARG A 46 -15.09 -2.51 6.64
C ARG A 46 -15.14 -1.17 7.37
N ILE A 47 -14.06 -0.41 7.29
CA ILE A 47 -14.08 1.00 7.68
C ILE A 47 -14.29 1.80 6.40
N ARG A 48 -15.38 2.57 6.35
CA ARG A 48 -15.65 3.46 5.22
C ARG A 48 -14.56 4.53 5.14
N MET A 49 -13.89 4.61 4.00
CA MET A 49 -12.93 5.67 3.68
C MET A 49 -13.63 7.00 3.41
N GLN A 50 -14.07 7.65 4.49
CA GLN A 50 -14.58 9.02 4.48
C GLN A 50 -13.44 10.02 4.21
N GLN A 51 -13.79 11.27 3.88
CA GLN A 51 -12.83 12.27 3.42
C GLN A 51 -11.72 12.52 4.44
N ASP A 52 -12.06 12.55 5.73
CA ASP A 52 -11.11 12.67 6.84
C ASP A 52 -10.07 11.55 6.91
N PHE A 53 -10.44 10.30 6.59
CA PHE A 53 -9.49 9.19 6.49
C PHE A 53 -8.62 9.33 5.23
N LYS A 54 -9.21 9.71 4.08
CA LYS A 54 -8.46 9.95 2.83
C LYS A 54 -7.43 11.06 3.02
N ASP A 55 -7.85 12.18 3.60
CA ASP A 55 -7.01 13.34 3.90
C ASP A 55 -5.90 12.98 4.88
N MET A 56 -6.20 12.22 5.94
CA MET A 56 -5.17 11.76 6.88
C MET A 56 -4.07 10.96 6.16
N ILE A 57 -4.44 10.04 5.26
CA ILE A 57 -3.49 9.25 4.48
C ILE A 57 -2.67 10.17 3.58
N VAL A 58 -3.32 10.96 2.71
CA VAL A 58 -2.64 11.83 1.74
C VAL A 58 -1.73 12.84 2.45
N ASN A 59 -2.23 13.52 3.48
CA ASN A 59 -1.46 14.53 4.21
C ASN A 59 -0.27 13.92 4.93
N LYS A 60 -0.41 12.70 5.50
CA LYS A 60 0.72 12.02 6.15
C LYS A 60 1.81 11.60 5.16
N HIS A 61 1.42 11.07 3.99
CA HIS A 61 2.39 10.73 2.94
C HIS A 61 3.12 11.98 2.46
N ASN A 62 2.41 13.07 2.18
CA ASN A 62 3.01 14.28 1.65
C ASN A 62 3.82 15.06 2.70
N ASP A 63 3.40 15.08 3.97
CA ASP A 63 4.20 15.64 5.07
C ASP A 63 5.55 14.92 5.18
N TYR A 64 5.52 13.58 5.15
CA TYR A 64 6.73 12.79 5.22
C TYR A 64 7.63 12.97 3.99
N ARG A 65 7.07 12.82 2.78
CA ARG A 65 7.80 13.03 1.53
C ARG A 65 8.41 14.42 1.45
N ASN A 66 7.71 15.46 1.91
CA ASN A 66 8.21 16.84 1.90
C ASN A 66 9.41 17.02 2.82
N LYS A 67 9.37 16.45 4.03
CA LYS A 67 10.50 16.47 4.96
C LYS A 67 11.70 15.70 4.39
N PHE A 68 11.45 14.49 3.88
CA PHE A 68 12.49 13.67 3.27
C PHE A 68 13.14 14.35 2.06
N ALA A 69 12.34 14.86 1.12
CA ALA A 69 12.82 15.58 -0.06
C ALA A 69 13.67 16.81 0.30
N GLY A 70 13.38 17.44 1.45
CA GLY A 70 14.17 18.55 2.01
C GLY A 70 15.47 18.15 2.71
N GLY A 71 15.76 16.86 2.85
CA GLY A 71 16.98 16.34 3.47
C GLY A 71 16.84 15.91 4.93
N LEU A 72 15.65 15.48 5.36
CA LEU A 72 15.43 14.91 6.70
C LEU A 72 16.47 13.81 7.00
N ALA A 73 17.00 13.80 8.22
CA ALA A 73 17.97 12.82 8.71
C ALA A 73 19.25 12.73 7.84
N ASN A 74 19.71 13.87 7.31
CA ASN A 74 20.90 13.99 6.46
C ASN A 74 20.82 13.18 5.15
N ASN A 75 19.62 12.78 4.71
CA ASN A 75 19.44 12.17 3.40
C ASN A 75 19.66 13.19 2.29
N THR A 76 20.14 12.74 1.12
CA THR A 76 20.27 13.59 -0.06
C THR A 76 18.90 14.09 -0.51
N LYS A 77 18.79 15.38 -0.82
CA LYS A 77 17.53 16.01 -1.23
C LYS A 77 16.98 15.38 -2.51
N ALA A 78 15.67 15.48 -2.72
CA ALA A 78 15.03 14.95 -3.92
C ALA A 78 14.90 16.03 -5.00
N ALA A 79 15.34 15.71 -6.22
CA ALA A 79 15.29 16.62 -7.37
C ALA A 79 13.86 16.81 -7.89
N ARG A 80 13.05 15.75 -7.91
CA ARG A 80 11.71 15.76 -8.53
C ARG A 80 10.73 14.80 -7.83
N MET A 81 10.43 15.08 -6.56
CA MET A 81 9.48 14.28 -5.76
C MET A 81 8.05 14.83 -5.91
N PRO A 82 7.10 14.14 -6.56
CA PRO A 82 5.76 14.67 -6.76
C PRO A 82 4.88 14.60 -5.51
N PHE A 83 3.90 15.50 -5.44
CA PHE A 83 2.78 15.41 -4.52
C PHE A 83 1.90 14.17 -4.84
N ILE A 84 1.62 13.35 -3.83
CA ILE A 84 0.71 12.20 -3.93
C ILE A 84 -0.74 12.66 -3.81
N LYS A 85 -1.60 12.17 -4.71
CA LYS A 85 -3.05 12.37 -4.68
C LYS A 85 -3.79 11.07 -4.38
N TRP A 86 -4.97 11.19 -3.79
CA TRP A 86 -5.89 10.07 -3.65
C TRP A 86 -6.39 9.58 -5.01
N ASP A 87 -6.53 8.27 -5.18
CA ASP A 87 -7.11 7.65 -6.37
C ASP A 87 -8.17 6.62 -5.97
N ASP A 88 -9.41 6.85 -6.39
CA ASP A 88 -10.55 6.00 -6.02
C ASP A 88 -10.53 4.62 -6.71
N GLU A 89 -9.87 4.48 -7.86
CA GLU A 89 -9.71 3.17 -8.51
C GLU A 89 -8.73 2.30 -7.72
N LEU A 90 -7.58 2.88 -7.33
CA LEU A 90 -6.63 2.20 -6.44
C LEU A 90 -7.28 1.83 -5.09
N ALA A 91 -8.17 2.68 -4.58
CA ALA A 91 -8.91 2.41 -3.35
C ALA A 91 -9.92 1.26 -3.50
N ALA A 92 -10.58 1.14 -4.67
CA ALA A 92 -11.45 0.01 -4.96
C ALA A 92 -10.67 -1.30 -5.03
N ILE A 93 -9.47 -1.29 -5.63
CA ILE A 93 -8.56 -2.45 -5.60
C ILE A 93 -8.22 -2.78 -4.15
N ALA A 94 -7.77 -1.80 -3.36
CA ALA A 94 -7.45 -1.98 -1.94
C ALA A 94 -8.61 -2.58 -1.13
N ASP A 95 -9.86 -2.13 -1.34
CA ASP A 95 -11.07 -2.66 -0.67
C ASP A 95 -11.23 -4.16 -0.89
N SER A 96 -11.07 -4.62 -2.12
CA SER A 96 -11.16 -6.05 -2.43
C SER A 96 -10.04 -6.86 -1.77
N LEU A 97 -8.85 -6.27 -1.61
CA LEU A 97 -7.69 -6.93 -1.00
C LEU A 97 -7.80 -7.02 0.52
N VAL A 98 -8.35 -6.00 1.19
CA VAL A 98 -8.56 -6.03 2.65
C VAL A 98 -9.67 -7.00 3.06
N ARG A 99 -10.67 -7.23 2.20
CA ARG A 99 -11.75 -8.21 2.45
C ARG A 99 -11.30 -9.68 2.47
N ARG A 100 -10.00 -9.93 2.31
CA ARG A 100 -9.36 -11.22 2.56
C ARG A 100 -8.87 -11.39 4.00
N CYS A 101 -8.83 -10.32 4.80
CA CYS A 101 -8.31 -10.31 6.18
C CYS A 101 -6.94 -10.97 6.34
N GLN A 102 -6.10 -10.87 5.30
CA GLN A 102 -4.76 -11.42 5.24
C GLN A 102 -3.74 -10.28 5.28
N PRO A 103 -2.92 -10.18 6.34
CA PRO A 103 -1.83 -9.21 6.45
C PRO A 103 -0.63 -9.69 5.63
N SER A 104 -0.79 -9.73 4.32
CA SER A 104 0.22 -10.15 3.37
C SER A 104 0.21 -9.24 2.14
N ARG A 105 1.37 -9.12 1.49
CA ARG A 105 1.53 -8.44 0.21
C ARG A 105 0.82 -9.25 -0.88
N ASP A 106 -0.07 -8.62 -1.63
CA ASP A 106 -0.80 -9.27 -2.72
C ASP A 106 0.03 -9.30 -4.00
N LYS A 107 0.01 -10.43 -4.70
CA LYS A 107 0.85 -10.67 -5.89
C LYS A 107 0.43 -9.88 -7.14
N CYS A 108 -0.77 -9.32 -7.17
CA CYS A 108 -1.24 -8.56 -8.32
C CYS A 108 -2.30 -7.52 -7.91
N ALA A 109 -1.99 -6.25 -8.14
CA ALA A 109 -2.87 -5.11 -7.91
C ALA A 109 -2.92 -4.15 -9.11
N VAL A 110 -2.62 -4.68 -10.31
CA VAL A 110 -2.54 -3.92 -11.56
C VAL A 110 -3.87 -3.19 -11.82
N SER A 111 -3.82 -1.86 -11.88
CA SER A 111 -4.97 -1.05 -12.30
C SER A 111 -5.08 -1.00 -13.82
N GLU A 112 -6.29 -0.80 -14.29
CA GLU A 112 -6.57 -0.73 -15.73
C GLU A 112 -6.06 0.57 -16.36
N LYS A 113 -5.94 1.66 -15.58
CA LYS A 113 -5.43 2.97 -16.01
C LYS A 113 -3.90 3.06 -16.10
N MET A 114 -3.29 2.13 -16.83
CA MET A 114 -1.84 2.15 -17.13
C MET A 114 -0.90 1.92 -15.93
N TYR A 115 -1.41 1.57 -14.76
CA TYR A 115 -0.59 1.27 -13.58
C TYR A 115 -0.20 -0.21 -13.55
N HIS A 116 0.50 -0.65 -14.60
CA HIS A 116 1.02 -2.01 -14.75
C HIS A 116 2.01 -2.40 -13.65
N SER A 117 2.58 -1.40 -12.99
CA SER A 117 3.53 -1.54 -11.89
C SER A 117 2.90 -1.19 -10.54
N ALA A 118 1.58 -1.24 -10.41
CA ALA A 118 0.92 -0.95 -9.13
C ALA A 118 1.39 -1.91 -8.02
N GLU A 119 1.55 -1.37 -6.81
CA GLU A 119 2.18 -2.08 -5.69
C GLU A 119 1.36 -1.94 -4.42
N VAL A 120 1.40 -2.96 -3.57
CA VAL A 120 0.59 -3.04 -2.34
C VAL A 120 1.47 -2.95 -1.12
N SER A 121 1.25 -1.93 -0.30
CA SER A 121 1.74 -1.89 1.08
C SER A 121 0.62 -2.27 2.05
N PHE A 122 0.97 -2.95 3.14
CA PHE A 122 0.01 -3.26 4.20
C PHE A 122 0.58 -2.95 5.58
N ALA A 123 -0.32 -2.73 6.53
CA ALA A 123 0.00 -2.62 7.94
C ALA A 123 -1.13 -3.28 8.74
N LEU A 124 -0.78 -3.96 9.83
CA LEU A 124 -1.73 -4.54 10.76
C LEU A 124 -1.48 -3.96 12.14
N GLU A 125 -2.49 -3.30 12.70
CA GLU A 125 -2.43 -2.73 14.04
C GLU A 125 -3.39 -3.50 14.96
N LYS A 126 -2.92 -3.83 16.17
CA LYS A 126 -3.69 -4.56 17.18
C LYS A 126 -3.90 -3.67 18.39
N TYR A 127 -5.15 -3.50 18.83
CA TYR A 127 -5.47 -2.60 19.94
C TYR A 127 -6.70 -3.03 20.74
N TYR A 128 -6.78 -2.48 21.95
CA TYR A 128 -7.97 -2.57 22.81
C TYR A 128 -9.03 -1.56 22.39
N CYS A 129 -10.28 -1.81 22.79
CA CYS A 129 -11.48 -1.09 22.35
C CYS A 129 -11.46 0.44 22.56
N MET A 130 -10.60 0.96 23.43
CA MET A 130 -10.47 2.40 23.71
C MET A 130 -9.73 3.18 22.60
N THR A 131 -8.98 2.50 21.73
CA THR A 131 -8.27 3.15 20.63
C THR A 131 -9.22 3.42 19.46
N THR A 132 -9.23 4.66 18.98
CA THR A 132 -10.03 5.01 17.80
C THR A 132 -9.39 4.48 16.52
N LYS A 133 -10.22 4.16 15.52
CA LYS A 133 -9.80 3.74 14.17
C LYS A 133 -8.80 4.69 13.52
N LYS A 134 -9.00 6.01 13.73
CA LYS A 134 -8.10 7.07 13.28
C LYS A 134 -6.75 7.04 13.99
N ALA A 135 -6.73 6.82 15.31
CA ALA A 135 -5.49 6.69 16.06
C ALA A 135 -4.70 5.45 15.62
N ALA A 136 -5.38 4.33 15.41
CA ALA A 136 -4.78 3.12 14.85
C ALA A 136 -4.24 3.37 13.43
N LEU A 137 -4.99 4.04 12.56
CA LEU A 137 -4.54 4.40 11.20
C LEU A 137 -3.30 5.28 11.26
N LYS A 138 -3.30 6.32 12.10
CA LYS A 138 -2.16 7.21 12.27
C LYS A 138 -0.91 6.43 12.70
N LYS A 139 -1.05 5.47 13.61
CA LYS A 139 0.04 4.60 14.05
C LYS A 139 0.57 3.73 12.91
N GLN A 140 -0.33 3.08 12.15
CA GLN A 140 0.03 2.27 10.97
C GLN A 140 0.82 3.06 9.93
N LEU A 141 0.37 4.28 9.62
CA LEU A 141 1.05 5.16 8.69
C LEU A 141 2.43 5.58 9.21
N ASN A 142 2.53 5.93 10.50
CA ASN A 142 3.81 6.28 11.11
C ASN A 142 4.84 5.14 11.01
N THR A 143 4.42 3.87 11.15
CA THR A 143 5.32 2.71 10.99
C THR A 143 5.96 2.63 9.61
N TRP A 144 5.31 3.13 8.55
CA TRP A 144 5.92 3.19 7.21
C TRP A 144 6.97 4.31 7.06
N PHE A 145 6.93 5.34 7.91
CA PHE A 145 7.78 6.52 7.81
C PHE A 145 8.99 6.51 8.76
N ASP A 146 9.00 5.56 9.70
CA ASP A 146 9.97 5.52 10.80
C ASP A 146 10.72 4.18 10.84
N PRO A 147 11.73 3.98 9.97
CA PRO A 147 12.66 2.87 10.13
C PRO A 147 13.62 3.10 11.31
N LEU A 148 13.73 4.33 11.82
CA LEU A 148 14.74 4.76 12.81
C LEU A 148 14.44 4.27 14.22
N ASN A 149 13.16 4.09 14.60
CA ASN A 149 12.79 3.46 15.87
C ASN A 149 12.95 1.92 15.90
N HIS A 150 13.36 1.31 14.78
CA HIS A 150 13.58 -0.15 14.69
C HIS A 150 14.98 -0.55 14.22
N LEU A 151 15.77 0.35 13.66
CA LEU A 151 17.11 0.08 13.16
C LEU A 151 18.00 1.29 13.41
N ASP A 152 19.00 1.15 14.28
CA ASP A 152 19.96 2.20 14.69
C ASP A 152 20.74 2.87 13.54
N LYS A 153 20.58 2.40 12.31
CA LYS A 153 21.16 2.97 11.09
C LYS A 153 20.20 2.64 9.95
N ALA A 154 19.66 3.62 9.25
CA ALA A 154 19.10 3.42 7.91
C ALA A 154 20.27 3.58 6.93
N PRO A 155 21.12 2.56 6.72
CA PRO A 155 22.49 2.83 6.31
C PRO A 155 22.59 3.12 4.82
N ASN A 156 21.57 2.80 4.02
CA ASN A 156 21.59 2.94 2.57
C ASN A 156 20.16 2.92 2.03
N LEU A 157 19.76 3.96 1.29
CA LEU A 157 18.54 4.03 0.46
C LEU A 157 18.57 3.05 -0.75
N TYR A 158 19.41 2.01 -0.66
CA TYR A 158 19.60 0.97 -1.65
C TYR A 158 19.04 -0.35 -1.10
N PHE A 159 18.48 -1.18 -1.98
CA PHE A 159 17.96 -2.50 -1.59
C PHE A 159 19.07 -3.35 -0.99
N THR A 160 18.97 -3.62 0.32
CA THR A 160 19.82 -4.60 0.99
C THR A 160 19.27 -6.01 0.72
N THR A 161 20.15 -6.99 0.51
CA THR A 161 19.78 -8.39 0.33
C THR A 161 19.38 -9.10 1.65
N ASN A 162 19.46 -8.41 2.80
CA ASN A 162 19.08 -8.98 4.09
C ASN A 162 17.54 -9.02 4.24
N ALA A 163 16.96 -10.23 4.18
CA ALA A 163 15.51 -10.47 4.22
C ALA A 163 14.79 -9.89 5.47
N LYS A 164 15.45 -9.84 6.64
CA LYS A 164 14.85 -9.23 7.85
C LYS A 164 14.76 -7.70 7.76
N ASN A 165 15.72 -7.07 7.07
CA ASN A 165 15.75 -5.62 6.87
C ASN A 165 14.94 -5.18 5.62
N LEU A 166 14.63 -6.11 4.71
CA LEU A 166 13.92 -5.84 3.45
C LEU A 166 12.42 -5.54 3.65
N GLY A 167 11.77 -6.20 4.62
CA GLY A 167 10.33 -6.07 4.85
C GLY A 167 9.89 -4.73 5.42
N HIS A 168 10.69 -4.10 6.30
CA HIS A 168 10.39 -2.76 6.82
C HIS A 168 10.84 -1.65 5.86
N SER A 169 11.92 -1.89 5.11
CA SER A 169 12.46 -0.92 4.16
C SER A 169 11.60 -0.77 2.90
N ILE A 170 10.88 -1.81 2.46
CA ILE A 170 10.08 -1.73 1.21
C ILE A 170 8.90 -0.76 1.31
N TYR A 171 8.18 -0.69 2.43
CA TYR A 171 7.06 0.26 2.59
C TYR A 171 7.56 1.70 2.74
N TYR A 172 8.67 1.87 3.44
CA TYR A 172 9.39 3.13 3.53
C TYR A 172 9.80 3.64 2.15
N TYR A 173 10.46 2.80 1.35
CA TYR A 173 10.83 3.15 -0.03
C TYR A 173 9.59 3.37 -0.91
N GLN A 174 8.51 2.62 -0.69
CA GLN A 174 7.28 2.79 -1.45
C GLN A 174 6.65 4.16 -1.22
N VAL A 175 6.66 4.65 0.02
CA VAL A 175 6.24 6.02 0.34
C VAL A 175 7.13 7.04 -0.36
N LEU A 176 8.44 6.80 -0.45
CA LEU A 176 9.42 7.72 -1.01
C LEU A 176 9.58 7.61 -2.53
N ARG A 177 8.90 6.67 -3.18
CA ARG A 177 9.00 6.45 -4.63
C ARG A 177 8.58 7.71 -5.39
N ASP A 178 9.50 8.32 -6.13
CA ASP A 178 9.22 9.56 -6.88
C ASP A 178 8.38 9.35 -8.15
N ARG A 179 8.33 8.12 -8.66
CA ARG A 179 7.43 7.70 -9.74
C ARG A 179 6.00 7.37 -9.23
N ALA A 180 5.79 7.36 -7.91
CA ALA A 180 4.47 7.18 -7.31
C ALA A 180 3.84 8.54 -6.95
N ASN A 181 2.71 8.86 -7.57
CA ASN A 181 1.96 10.10 -7.31
C ASN A 181 0.44 9.87 -7.12
N ARG A 182 0.01 8.60 -7.05
CA ARG A 182 -1.36 8.19 -6.73
C ARG A 182 -1.34 7.10 -5.68
N VAL A 183 -2.25 7.19 -4.73
CA VAL A 183 -2.48 6.16 -3.72
C VAL A 183 -3.97 5.99 -3.48
N GLY A 184 -4.41 4.75 -3.31
CA GLY A 184 -5.74 4.44 -2.83
C GLY A 184 -5.67 3.32 -1.80
N CYS A 185 -6.37 3.50 -0.68
CA CYS A 185 -6.29 2.59 0.44
C CYS A 185 -7.67 2.11 0.90
N ALA A 186 -7.67 1.02 1.65
CA ALA A 186 -8.86 0.53 2.34
C ALA A 186 -8.49 -0.08 3.69
N LEU A 187 -9.50 -0.21 4.53
CA LEU A 187 -9.39 -0.66 5.91
C LEU A 187 -10.48 -1.69 6.21
N VAL A 188 -10.07 -2.76 6.88
CA VAL A 188 -11.00 -3.69 7.54
C VAL A 188 -10.58 -3.82 9.00
N GLU A 189 -11.56 -3.90 9.88
CA GLU A 189 -11.38 -4.33 11.26
C GLU A 189 -11.93 -5.73 11.45
N TYR A 190 -11.24 -6.54 12.23
CA TYR A 190 -11.79 -7.78 12.73
C TYR A 190 -11.28 -8.10 14.13
N ILE A 191 -11.93 -9.02 14.84
CA ILE A 191 -11.55 -9.41 16.19
C ILE A 191 -10.93 -10.82 16.17
N ARG A 192 -9.75 -10.99 16.78
CA ARG A 192 -9.06 -12.29 16.96
C ARG A 192 -8.20 -12.28 18.23
N PRO A 193 -8.41 -13.23 19.15
CA PRO A 193 -9.28 -13.05 20.33
C PRO A 193 -9.47 -11.56 20.77
N ALA A 194 -9.49 -11.21 22.06
CA ALA A 194 -9.98 -9.94 22.65
C ALA A 194 -9.31 -8.60 22.18
N LEU A 195 -8.61 -8.59 21.06
CA LEU A 195 -8.03 -7.42 20.42
C LEU A 195 -8.71 -7.13 19.07
N VAL A 196 -8.94 -5.85 18.83
CA VAL A 196 -9.29 -5.34 17.50
C VAL A 196 -8.05 -5.39 16.63
N HIS A 197 -8.21 -5.93 15.42
CA HIS A 197 -7.20 -6.00 14.37
C HIS A 197 -7.64 -5.07 13.24
N GLN A 198 -6.95 -3.95 13.04
CA GLN A 198 -7.17 -3.07 11.91
C GLN A 198 -6.13 -3.36 10.83
N LEU A 199 -6.57 -3.90 9.70
CA LEU A 199 -5.72 -4.15 8.54
C LEU A 199 -5.90 -3.01 7.53
N LEU A 200 -4.81 -2.30 7.26
CA LEU A 200 -4.68 -1.31 6.20
C LEU A 200 -4.00 -1.95 5.00
N LYS A 201 -4.55 -1.74 3.80
CA LYS A 201 -3.81 -1.91 2.54
C LYS A 201 -3.90 -0.63 1.73
N CYS A 202 -2.77 -0.23 1.17
CA CYS A 202 -2.64 0.89 0.25
C CYS A 202 -2.04 0.39 -1.05
N VAL A 203 -2.69 0.74 -2.15
CA VAL A 203 -2.23 0.48 -3.51
C VAL A 203 -1.67 1.77 -4.08
N TYR A 204 -0.44 1.73 -4.58
CA TYR A 204 0.24 2.83 -5.24
C TYR A 204 0.26 2.58 -6.74
N ASN A 205 0.24 3.64 -7.55
CA ASN A 205 0.30 3.49 -9.01
C ASN A 205 1.65 3.01 -9.55
N CYS A 206 2.72 3.16 -8.76
CA CYS A 206 4.05 2.73 -9.14
C CYS A 206 4.78 2.09 -7.96
N GLY A 207 5.20 0.86 -8.17
CA GLY A 207 5.90 0.04 -7.20
C GLY A 207 7.37 0.32 -7.09
N VAL A 208 7.89 -0.10 -5.96
CA VAL A 208 9.31 -0.27 -5.75
C VAL A 208 9.70 -1.70 -6.15
N THR A 209 10.35 -1.83 -7.30
CA THR A 209 10.95 -3.10 -7.73
C THR A 209 12.40 -3.13 -7.25
N PRO A 210 12.84 -4.18 -6.54
CA PRO A 210 14.26 -4.44 -6.32
C PRO A 210 14.87 -4.83 -7.67
N CYS A 211 15.21 -3.85 -8.50
CA CYS A 211 16.05 -4.05 -9.66
C CYS A 211 17.50 -3.85 -9.23
N TYR A 212 18.38 -4.73 -9.67
CA TYR A 212 19.78 -4.80 -9.28
C TYR A 212 20.66 -3.68 -9.87
N GLU A 213 20.09 -2.64 -10.47
CA GLU A 213 20.85 -1.67 -11.24
C GLU A 213 20.45 -0.22 -10.95
N GLU A 214 21.42 0.66 -11.11
CA GLU A 214 21.40 2.12 -10.94
C GLU A 214 20.29 2.84 -11.73
N LEU A 215 19.58 2.12 -12.60
CA LEU A 215 18.54 2.62 -13.51
C LEU A 215 17.15 2.79 -12.87
N ASN A 216 16.93 2.29 -11.64
CA ASN A 216 15.61 2.39 -10.99
C ASN A 216 15.68 2.90 -9.53
N PRO A 217 16.25 4.08 -9.27
CA PRO A 217 16.34 4.62 -7.91
C PRO A 217 14.95 4.85 -7.32
N VAL A 218 14.85 4.82 -5.98
CA VAL A 218 13.63 5.18 -5.26
C VAL A 218 13.21 6.61 -5.61
N TYR A 219 14.18 7.52 -5.72
CA TYR A 219 13.98 8.90 -6.14
C TYR A 219 15.23 9.47 -6.82
N GLU A 220 15.06 10.44 -7.70
CA GLU A 220 16.16 11.25 -8.23
C GLU A 220 16.68 12.23 -7.17
N HIS A 221 17.99 12.19 -6.90
CA HIS A 221 18.63 13.00 -5.87
C HIS A 221 19.23 14.30 -6.43
N THR A 222 19.45 15.29 -5.57
CA THR A 222 20.13 16.55 -5.90
C THR A 222 20.98 17.05 -4.72
N ASN A 223 22.11 17.70 -5.04
CA ASN A 223 22.93 18.43 -4.07
C ASN A 223 22.51 19.90 -3.90
N ASN A 224 21.57 20.40 -4.71
CA ASN A 224 21.14 21.79 -4.75
C ASN A 224 19.85 22.00 -3.93
N LYS A 225 18.77 22.46 -4.58
CA LYS A 225 17.46 22.74 -4.00
C LYS A 225 16.51 21.56 -4.27
N ALA A 226 15.77 21.16 -3.23
CA ALA A 226 14.71 20.18 -3.39
C ALA A 226 13.67 20.67 -4.42
N GLY A 227 13.24 19.76 -5.30
CA GLY A 227 12.29 20.08 -6.35
C GLY A 227 12.84 20.90 -7.51
N GLU A 228 14.18 21.05 -7.64
CA GLU A 228 14.77 21.82 -8.75
C GLU A 228 14.43 21.27 -10.14
N ALA A 229 14.15 19.97 -10.24
CA ALA A 229 13.79 19.31 -11.49
C ALA A 229 12.27 19.18 -11.67
N CYS A 230 11.44 19.77 -10.81
CA CYS A 230 10.00 19.80 -11.00
C CYS A 230 9.62 20.65 -12.21
N GLU A 231 8.92 20.08 -13.18
CA GLU A 231 8.55 20.76 -14.43
C GLU A 231 7.51 21.86 -14.21
N THR A 232 6.62 21.66 -13.24
CA THR A 232 5.52 22.59 -12.93
C THR A 232 5.78 23.46 -11.71
N GLY A 233 7.03 23.48 -11.24
CA GLY A 233 7.44 24.14 -10.00
C GLY A 233 7.06 23.34 -8.74
N THR A 234 7.38 23.91 -7.59
CA THR A 234 7.11 23.30 -6.28
C THR A 234 5.68 23.54 -5.82
N HIS A 235 5.17 22.67 -4.95
CA HIS A 235 3.85 22.81 -4.35
C HIS A 235 3.84 23.96 -3.30
N ASP A 236 2.75 24.73 -3.24
CA ASP A 236 2.67 25.93 -2.38
C ASP A 236 2.80 25.61 -0.87
N VAL A 237 2.10 24.55 -0.41
CA VAL A 237 2.17 24.08 0.99
C VAL A 237 3.36 23.15 1.23
N TYR A 238 3.57 22.15 0.38
CA TYR A 238 4.65 21.17 0.49
C TYR A 238 5.84 21.60 -0.39
N THR A 239 6.56 22.63 0.04
CA THR A 239 7.54 23.37 -0.78
C THR A 239 8.72 22.58 -1.31
N ASN A 240 8.99 21.37 -0.79
CA ASN A 240 10.04 20.48 -1.29
C ASN A 240 9.51 19.42 -2.27
N LEU A 241 8.20 19.41 -2.55
CA LEU A 241 7.55 18.53 -3.52
C LEU A 241 7.19 19.29 -4.78
N CYS A 242 7.11 18.59 -5.91
CA CYS A 242 6.54 19.15 -7.13
C CYS A 242 5.05 19.43 -6.96
N SER A 243 4.55 20.39 -7.75
CA SER A 243 3.15 20.82 -7.70
C SER A 243 2.18 19.66 -7.95
N ALA A 244 0.91 19.83 -7.55
CA ALA A 244 -0.13 18.84 -7.81
C ALA A 244 -0.42 18.62 -9.32
N ARG A 245 0.10 19.50 -10.19
CA ARG A 245 -0.02 19.43 -11.66
C ARG A 245 1.18 18.74 -12.32
N GLU A 246 2.19 18.34 -11.54
CA GLU A 246 3.38 17.69 -12.06
C GLU A 246 3.01 16.46 -12.91
N PRO A 247 3.54 16.36 -14.15
CA PRO A 247 3.37 15.18 -14.98
C PRO A 247 3.84 13.92 -14.26
N MET A 248 3.09 12.83 -14.43
CA MET A 248 3.47 11.56 -13.83
C MET A 248 4.70 11.00 -14.56
N LYS A 249 5.77 10.72 -13.82
CA LYS A 249 6.86 9.89 -14.33
C LYS A 249 6.36 8.47 -14.58
N LEU A 250 6.71 7.89 -15.72
CA LEU A 250 6.42 6.49 -16.00
C LEU A 250 7.17 5.59 -15.00
N CYS A 251 6.53 4.50 -14.58
CA CYS A 251 7.08 3.63 -13.53
C CYS A 251 8.31 2.80 -14.00
N GLY A 252 8.55 2.75 -15.32
CA GLY A 252 9.74 2.20 -15.98
C GLY A 252 9.97 2.88 -17.34
N ASP A 253 11.17 2.73 -17.91
CA ASP A 253 11.47 3.22 -19.25
C ASP A 253 10.56 2.55 -20.28
N SER A 254 9.89 3.38 -21.07
CA SER A 254 8.81 3.01 -21.97
C SER A 254 9.25 2.32 -23.26
N SER A 255 10.28 1.47 -23.22
CA SER A 255 10.82 0.83 -24.43
C SER A 255 10.76 -0.69 -24.46
N GLU A 256 9.98 -1.36 -23.61
CA GLU A 256 9.56 -2.75 -23.85
C GLU A 256 8.43 -3.16 -22.90
N LEU A 257 7.25 -3.47 -23.46
CA LEU A 257 6.34 -4.39 -22.77
C LEU A 257 7.13 -5.67 -22.53
N PRO A 258 7.26 -6.20 -21.29
CA PRO A 258 7.93 -7.49 -21.11
C PRO A 258 7.03 -8.55 -21.76
N SER A 259 7.37 -8.90 -23.00
CA SER A 259 6.94 -10.14 -23.61
C SER A 259 7.56 -11.26 -22.80
N THR A 260 6.69 -12.14 -22.31
CA THR A 260 6.99 -13.49 -21.82
C THR A 260 7.89 -13.62 -20.58
N ASN A 261 7.27 -14.10 -19.50
CA ASN A 261 7.87 -14.83 -18.37
C ASN A 261 9.12 -14.24 -17.72
N PRO A 262 8.97 -13.38 -16.69
CA PRO A 262 9.96 -13.36 -15.63
C PRO A 262 9.80 -14.66 -14.84
N THR A 263 10.71 -15.60 -15.05
CA THR A 263 10.98 -16.69 -14.10
C THR A 263 11.55 -16.04 -12.85
N ILE A 264 10.67 -15.54 -11.98
CA ILE A 264 11.04 -15.22 -10.60
C ILE A 264 11.41 -16.58 -9.97
N PRO A 265 12.63 -16.77 -9.45
CA PRO A 265 12.95 -18.00 -8.75
C PRO A 265 11.89 -18.23 -7.65
N PRO A 266 11.36 -19.46 -7.51
CA PRO A 266 10.35 -19.72 -6.51
C PRO A 266 10.90 -19.27 -5.16
N TYR A 267 10.23 -18.28 -4.54
CA TYR A 267 10.43 -18.01 -3.13
C TYR A 267 10.20 -19.33 -2.41
N GLY A 268 11.28 -19.89 -1.85
CA GLY A 268 11.25 -21.14 -1.12
C GLY A 268 10.15 -21.10 -0.07
N ASN A 269 9.41 -22.20 0.03
CA ASN A 269 8.32 -22.42 0.98
C ASN A 269 8.84 -22.57 2.43
N ASP A 270 9.83 -21.78 2.85
CA ASP A 270 10.27 -21.74 4.25
C ASP A 270 9.54 -20.64 5.02
N PHE A 271 8.22 -20.58 4.85
CA PHE A 271 7.34 -20.17 5.94
C PHE A 271 7.25 -21.34 6.91
N LEU A 272 8.33 -21.57 7.66
CA LEU A 272 8.35 -22.46 8.80
C LEU A 272 7.29 -21.96 9.80
N ASP A 273 6.21 -22.74 9.85
CA ASP A 273 5.49 -23.16 11.05
C ASP A 273 5.66 -22.23 12.27
N TRP A 274 4.86 -21.17 12.29
CA TRP A 274 4.55 -20.49 13.55
C TRP A 274 3.29 -21.14 14.13
N THR A 275 3.43 -22.31 14.76
CA THR A 275 2.47 -22.69 15.80
C THR A 275 2.52 -21.60 16.86
N LEU A 276 1.38 -20.94 17.08
CA LEU A 276 1.23 -19.95 18.15
C LEU A 276 1.61 -20.62 19.49
N PRO A 277 2.45 -19.98 20.32
CA PRO A 277 2.70 -20.52 21.66
C PRO A 277 1.38 -20.62 22.43
N PRO A 278 1.20 -21.65 23.28
CA PRO A 278 -0.01 -21.78 24.09
C PRO A 278 -0.18 -20.55 24.97
N ILE A 279 -1.42 -20.06 25.01
CA ILE A 279 -1.81 -18.88 25.78
C ILE A 279 -1.58 -19.20 27.27
N PRO A 280 -0.79 -18.39 28.01
CA PRO A 280 -0.66 -18.59 29.45
C PRO A 280 -2.02 -18.38 30.12
N ALA A 281 -2.34 -19.25 31.08
CA ALA A 281 -3.57 -19.14 31.86
C ALA A 281 -3.67 -17.77 32.52
N ASN A 282 -4.89 -17.21 32.57
CA ASN A 282 -5.13 -15.95 33.26
C ASN A 282 -4.71 -16.08 34.73
N PRO A 283 -4.08 -15.04 35.31
CA PRO A 283 -3.83 -15.00 36.74
C PRO A 283 -5.17 -15.12 37.50
N PRO A 284 -5.21 -15.81 38.65
CA PRO A 284 -6.42 -15.94 39.44
C PRO A 284 -6.94 -14.56 39.83
N ILE A 285 -8.24 -14.35 39.58
CA ILE A 285 -8.95 -13.14 39.99
C ILE A 285 -8.89 -13.09 41.51
N PRO A 286 -8.34 -12.03 42.13
CA PRO A 286 -8.38 -11.90 43.58
C PRO A 286 -9.85 -11.86 44.03
N PRO A 287 -10.20 -12.51 45.16
CA PRO A 287 -11.57 -12.45 45.67
C PRO A 287 -11.96 -10.99 45.85
N GLY A 288 -13.03 -10.58 45.18
CA GLY A 288 -13.62 -9.27 45.37
C GLY A 288 -14.18 -9.16 46.78
N ASP A 289 -13.88 -8.06 47.44
CA ASP A 289 -14.60 -7.66 48.65
C ASP A 289 -16.03 -7.28 48.26
N ASP A 290 -16.94 -8.24 48.38
CA ASP A 290 -18.38 -8.01 48.34
C ASP A 290 -18.81 -7.28 49.63
N LYS A 291 -19.49 -6.14 49.45
CA LYS A 291 -20.54 -5.68 50.35
C LYS A 291 -21.89 -5.94 49.69
#